data_AF-A0A1V4PQC2-F1
#
_entry.id   AF-A0A1V4PQC2-F1
#
_cell.length_a   1.000
_cell.length_b   1.000
_cell.length_c   1.000
_cell.angle_alpha   90.00
_cell.angle_beta   90.00
_cell.angle_gamma   90.00
#
_symmetry.space_group_name_H-M   'P 1'
#
loop_
_entity.id
_entity.type
_entity.pdbx_description
1 polymer ?
#
loop_
_entity_poly.entity_id
_entity_poly.type
_entity_poly.pdbx_seq_one_letter_code
_entity_poly.pdbx_strand_id
1 'polypeptide(L)'
;MAAFVSGPRRRAAIAAAATRHARGVRVRVVDRAWTVARPTGKVTVCRTFDQLLDELTGRCVDRRVLRSVLLDAAGSVPTPS
;
A
#
# COMPACT_ATOMS: atom_id res chain seq x y z
N MET A 1 -13.50 -1.85 7.62
CA MET A 1 -12.40 -1.63 6.64
C MET A 1 -11.02 -1.57 7.30
N ALA A 2 -10.84 -0.80 8.39
CA ALA A 2 -9.56 -0.72 9.10
C ALA A 2 -8.98 -2.09 9.50
N ALA A 3 -9.82 -3.04 9.95
CA ALA A 3 -9.38 -4.38 10.35
C ALA A 3 -8.61 -5.17 9.26
N PHE A 4 -9.00 -5.04 7.99
CA PHE A 4 -8.35 -5.73 6.86
C PHE A 4 -6.96 -5.17 6.53
N VAL A 5 -6.72 -3.92 6.90
CA VAL A 5 -5.44 -3.23 6.69
C VAL A 5 -4.62 -3.20 7.99
N SER A 6 -5.19 -3.72 9.08
CA SER A 6 -4.58 -3.77 10.40
C SER A 6 -3.67 -4.98 10.54
N GLY A 7 -2.50 -4.74 11.12
CA GLY A 7 -1.51 -5.76 11.43
C GLY A 7 -0.27 -5.68 10.53
N PRO A 8 0.93 -6.00 11.07
CA PRO A 8 2.19 -5.84 10.34
C PRO A 8 2.25 -6.68 9.05
N ARG A 9 1.74 -7.92 9.09
CA ARG A 9 1.73 -8.82 7.90
C ARG A 9 0.83 -8.31 6.78
N ARG A 10 -0.38 -7.85 7.09
CA ARG A 10 -1.31 -7.29 6.09
C ARG A 10 -0.77 -6.01 5.47
N ARG A 11 -0.18 -5.12 6.30
CA ARG A 11 0.49 -3.90 5.80
C ARG A 11 1.66 -4.23 4.88
N ALA A 12 2.43 -5.28 5.18
CA ALA A 12 3.53 -5.74 4.33
C ALA A 12 3.04 -6.29 2.98
N ALA A 13 1.96 -7.07 2.98
CA ALA A 13 1.35 -7.56 1.74
C ALA A 13 0.86 -6.43 0.84
N ILE A 14 0.24 -5.40 1.43
CA ILE A 14 -0.14 -4.17 0.71
C ILE A 14 1.08 -3.48 0.10
N ALA A 15 2.17 -3.31 0.88
CA ALA A 15 3.39 -2.67 0.39
C ALA A 15 4.02 -3.44 -0.79
N ALA A 16 4.03 -4.77 -0.71
CA ALA A 16 4.53 -5.63 -1.78
C ALA A 16 3.66 -5.56 -3.04
N ALA A 17 2.34 -5.60 -2.89
CA ALA A 17 1.41 -5.43 -4.01
C ALA A 17 1.52 -4.04 -4.65
N ALA A 18 1.60 -2.99 -3.84
CA ALA A 18 1.76 -1.62 -4.31
C ALA A 18 3.08 -1.42 -5.09
N THR A 19 4.19 -1.96 -4.60
CA THR A 19 5.50 -1.90 -5.29
C THR A 19 5.48 -2.64 -6.63
N ARG A 20 4.74 -3.76 -6.74
CA ARG A 20 4.57 -4.48 -8.02
C ARG A 20 3.72 -3.72 -9.02
N HIS A 21 2.71 -3.00 -8.55
CA HIS A 21 1.77 -2.29 -9.41
C HIS A 21 2.29 -0.90 -9.84
N ALA A 22 3.03 -0.22 -8.96
CA ALA A 22 3.55 1.11 -9.22
C ALA A 22 5.00 1.06 -9.74
N ARG A 23 5.17 1.15 -11.06
CA ARG A 23 6.49 1.10 -11.70
C ARG A 23 7.38 2.24 -11.21
N GLY A 24 8.58 1.88 -10.72
CA GLY A 24 9.57 2.85 -10.23
C GLY A 24 9.30 3.38 -8.82
N VAL A 25 8.18 3.01 -8.19
CA VAL A 25 7.86 3.40 -6.82
C VAL A 25 8.24 2.26 -5.88
N ARG A 26 8.90 2.58 -4.77
CA ARG A 26 9.15 1.61 -3.69
C ARG A 26 8.24 1.93 -2.52
N VAL A 27 7.43 0.95 -2.11
CA VAL A 27 6.57 1.07 -0.92
C VAL A 27 7.12 0.16 0.17
N ARG A 28 7.33 0.70 1.38
CA ARG A 28 7.78 -0.06 2.55
C ARG A 28 6.87 0.22 3.74
N VAL A 29 6.77 -0.73 4.67
CA VAL A 29 6.10 -0.52 5.95
C VAL A 29 7.12 0.00 6.96
N VAL A 30 6.75 1.04 7.70
CA VAL A 30 7.53 1.57 8.83
C VAL A 30 6.56 1.79 9.99
N ASP A 31 6.79 1.08 11.10
CA ASP A 31 5.89 1.00 12.27
C ASP A 31 4.42 0.71 11.91
N ARG A 32 3.60 1.77 11.83
CA ARG A 32 2.16 1.73 11.55
C ARG A 32 1.79 2.48 10.27
N ALA A 33 2.77 2.85 9.45
CA ALA A 33 2.63 3.62 8.24
C ALA A 33 3.30 2.94 7.03
N TRP A 34 3.07 3.49 5.84
CA TRP A 34 3.82 3.17 4.64
C TRP A 34 4.70 4.34 4.23
N THR A 35 5.91 4.07 3.79
CA THR A 35 6.76 5.03 3.10
C THR A 35 6.72 4.74 1.61
N VAL A 36 6.50 5.78 0.81
CA VAL A 36 6.44 5.72 -0.65
C VAL A 36 7.59 6.52 -1.20
N ALA A 37 8.61 5.84 -1.73
CA ALA A 37 9.76 6.47 -2.36
C ALA A 37 9.57 6.49 -3.88
N ARG A 38 9.59 7.69 -4.46
CA ARG A 38 9.47 7.92 -5.91
C ARG A 38 10.86 7.95 -6.57
N PRO A 39 10.95 7.72 -7.90
CA PRO A 39 12.19 7.86 -8.65
C PRO A 39 12.82 9.26 -8.54
N THR A 40 12.01 10.27 -8.28
CA THR A 40 12.43 11.67 -8.11
C THR A 40 13.13 11.95 -6.78
N GLY A 41 13.35 10.93 -5.94
CA GLY A 41 13.92 11.08 -4.59
C GLY A 41 12.92 11.56 -3.53
N LYS A 42 11.68 11.91 -3.92
CA LYS A 42 10.63 12.28 -2.96
C LYS A 42 10.18 11.04 -2.18
N VAL A 43 10.16 11.16 -0.86
CA VAL A 43 9.60 10.14 0.05
C VAL A 43 8.38 10.72 0.76
N THR A 44 7.24 10.07 0.63
CA THR A 44 6.00 10.44 1.32
C THR A 44 5.67 9.38 2.37
N VAL A 45 5.28 9.81 3.58
CA VAL A 45 4.80 8.90 4.64
C VAL A 45 3.26 8.90 4.62
N CYS A 46 2.67 7.74 4.35
CA CYS A 46 1.24 7.50 4.33
C CYS A 46 0.84 6.77 5.61
N ARG A 47 0.10 7.44 6.51
CA ARG A 47 -0.36 6.86 7.78
C ARG A 47 -1.68 6.10 7.64
N THR A 48 -2.42 6.37 6.57
CA THR A 48 -3.69 5.71 6.27
C THR A 48 -3.63 5.01 4.91
N PHE A 49 -4.52 4.04 4.74
CA PHE A 49 -4.67 3.34 3.46
C PHE A 49 -5.11 4.30 2.35
N ASP A 50 -6.00 5.25 2.64
CA ASP A 50 -6.45 6.22 1.66
C ASP A 50 -5.32 7.16 1.22
N GLN A 51 -4.47 7.62 2.14
CA GLN A 51 -3.27 8.41 1.79
C GLN A 51 -2.32 7.64 0.86
N LEU A 52 -2.17 6.32 1.07
CA LEU A 52 -1.38 5.47 0.19
C LEU A 52 -2.02 5.39 -1.20
N LEU A 53 -3.34 5.25 -1.29
CA LEU A 53 -4.05 5.25 -2.57
C LEU A 53 -3.91 6.59 -3.29
N ASP A 54 -4.07 7.71 -2.59
CA ASP A 54 -3.89 9.06 -3.14
C ASP A 54 -2.48 9.24 -3.72
N GLU A 55 -1.47 8.85 -2.96
CA GLU A 55 -0.06 8.97 -3.36
C GLU A 55 0.27 8.11 -4.60
N LEU A 56 -0.31 6.92 -4.72
CA LEU A 56 -0.05 5.99 -5.82
C LEU A 56 -0.87 6.27 -7.09
N THR A 57 -2.03 6.92 -6.97
CA THR A 57 -2.97 7.15 -8.09
C THR A 57 -2.71 8.41 -8.89
N GLY A 58 -1.86 9.33 -8.40
CA GLY A 58 -1.63 10.65 -9.00
C GLY A 58 -1.07 10.69 -10.43
N ARG A 59 -0.91 9.56 -11.15
CA ARG A 59 -0.43 9.49 -12.54
C ARG A 59 -1.07 8.36 -13.38
N CYS A 60 -2.40 8.22 -13.39
CA CYS A 60 -3.16 7.34 -14.30
C CYS A 60 -3.48 5.91 -13.83
N VAL A 61 -3.32 5.58 -12.54
CA VAL A 61 -3.86 4.31 -12.02
C VAL A 61 -5.28 4.55 -11.50
N ASP A 62 -6.24 3.77 -11.99
CA ASP A 62 -7.62 3.81 -11.47
C ASP A 62 -7.61 3.47 -9.97
N ARG A 63 -8.07 4.41 -9.15
CA ARG A 63 -8.09 4.29 -7.70
C ARG A 63 -8.88 3.08 -7.22
N ARG A 64 -10.00 2.75 -7.86
CA ARG A 64 -10.85 1.62 -7.48
C ARG A 64 -10.15 0.30 -7.79
N VAL A 65 -9.51 0.20 -8.95
CA VAL A 65 -8.73 -0.99 -9.32
C VAL A 65 -7.58 -1.20 -8.34
N LEU A 66 -6.80 -0.15 -8.06
CA LEU A 66 -5.70 -0.23 -7.09
C LEU A 66 -6.22 -0.62 -5.70
N ARG A 67 -7.34 -0.04 -5.27
CA ARG A 67 -7.96 -0.36 -3.98
C ARG A 67 -8.31 -1.85 -3.89
N SER A 68 -8.94 -2.42 -4.92
CA SER A 68 -9.30 -3.85 -4.94
C SER A 68 -8.05 -4.72 -4.82
N VAL A 69 -7.06 -4.48 -5.69
CA VAL A 69 -5.79 -5.25 -5.72
C VAL A 69 -5.08 -5.24 -4.37
N LEU A 70 -5.01 -4.08 -3.71
CA LEU A 70 -4.34 -3.96 -2.41
C LEU A 70 -5.13 -4.62 -1.28
N LEU A 71 -6.46 -4.57 -1.32
CA LEU A 71 -7.32 -5.24 -0.33
C LEU A 71 -7.27 -6.76 -0.49
N ASP A 72 -7.28 -7.27 -1.72
CA ASP A 72 -7.15 -8.70 -2.01
C ASP A 72 -5.80 -9.23 -1.51
N ALA A 73 -4.72 -8.48 -1.74
CA ALA A 73 -3.40 -8.79 -1.18
C ALA A 73 -3.43 -8.85 0.35
N ALA A 74 -4.10 -7.91 1.01
CA ALA A 74 -4.24 -7.91 2.47
C ALA A 74 -5.09 -9.08 2.99
N GLY A 75 -6.15 -9.46 2.25
CA GLY A 75 -7.05 -10.57 2.58
C GLY A 75 -6.43 -11.95 2.38
N SER A 76 -5.48 -12.08 1.45
CA SER A 76 -4.71 -13.32 1.23
C SER A 76 -3.75 -13.68 2.37
N VAL A 77 -3.52 -12.77 3.33
CA VAL A 77 -2.67 -13.03 4.50
C VAL A 77 -3.49 -13.81 5.53
N PRO A 78 -3.09 -15.06 5.87
CA PRO A 78 -3.78 -15.84 6.88
C PRO A 78 -3.77 -15.12 8.24
N THR A 79 -4.92 -15.06 8.91
CA THR A 79 -4.98 -14.72 10.33
C THR A 79 -4.27 -15.81 11.12
N PRO A 80 -3.32 -15.49 12.01
CA PRO A 80 -2.87 -16.47 12.98
C PRO A 80 -4.08 -16.85 13.84
N SER A 81 -4.39 -18.15 13.86
CA SER A 81 -5.38 -18.78 14.74
C SER A 81 -5.06 -18.57 16.21
#